data_AF-I2QC92-F1
#
_entry.id   AF-I2QC92-F1
#
_cell.length_a   1.000
_cell.length_b   1.000
_cell.length_c   1.000
_cell.angle_alpha   90.00
_cell.angle_beta   90.00
_cell.angle_gamma   90.00
#
_symmetry.space_group_name_H-M   'P 1'
#
loop_
_entity.id
_entity.type
_entity.pdbx_description
1 polymer ?
#
loop_
_entity_poly.entity_id
_entity_poly.type
_entity_poly.pdbx_seq_one_letter_code
_entity_poly.pdbx_strand_id
1 'polypeptide(L)'
;MSFGAGGSEVIQSMMLSIDETRQIFRSIERAYDDQELVEIKLGDLSWKTDCRLRTNPDKVTISFKRGGERTREDVRRQDVARAIAEFRSLF
;
A
#
# COMPACT_ATOMS: atom_id res chain seq x y z
N MET A 1 15.44 7.31 32.48
CA MET A 1 16.11 8.32 31.63
C MET A 1 15.57 8.16 30.22
N SER A 2 14.98 9.23 29.69
CA SER A 2 14.41 9.32 28.34
C SER A 2 15.53 9.68 27.37
N PHE A 3 15.55 9.04 26.21
CA PHE A 3 16.20 9.58 25.02
C PHE A 3 15.19 9.47 23.88
N GLY A 4 14.43 10.55 23.70
CA GLY A 4 13.83 10.85 22.42
C GLY A 4 14.92 11.43 21.51
N ALA A 5 14.97 10.98 20.26
CA ALA A 5 15.62 11.69 19.18
C ALA A 5 14.82 11.39 17.92
N GLY A 6 14.28 12.46 17.32
CA GLY A 6 13.36 12.40 16.20
C GLY A 6 13.96 11.70 15.00
N GLY A 7 13.22 10.72 14.48
CA GLY A 7 13.37 10.32 13.10
C GLY A 7 12.85 11.44 12.24
N SER A 8 13.74 12.21 11.62
CA SER A 8 13.41 12.88 10.37
C SER A 8 12.93 11.77 9.44
N GLU A 9 11.62 11.71 9.17
CA GLU A 9 11.05 10.81 8.18
C GLU A 9 11.60 11.21 6.81
N VAL A 10 12.82 10.75 6.51
CA VAL A 10 13.31 10.73 5.14
C VAL A 10 12.37 9.77 4.45
N ILE A 11 11.36 10.31 3.76
CA ILE A 11 10.58 9.54 2.80
C ILE A 11 11.60 9.08 1.76
N GLN A 12 12.11 7.86 1.93
CA GLN A 12 13.07 7.29 1.01
C GLN A 12 12.28 6.98 -0.26
N SER A 13 12.31 7.93 -1.19
CA SER A 13 11.61 7.82 -2.47
C SER A 13 12.22 6.64 -3.24
N MET A 14 11.39 5.64 -3.52
CA MET A 14 11.78 4.49 -4.33
C MET A 14 11.26 4.68 -5.75
N MET A 15 12.12 4.45 -6.73
CA MET A 15 11.69 4.23 -8.10
C MET A 15 11.22 2.79 -8.28
N LEU A 16 9.95 2.63 -8.63
CA LEU A 16 9.39 1.38 -9.14
C LEU A 16 9.46 1.41 -10.67
N SER A 17 9.73 0.27 -11.30
CA SER A 17 9.48 0.11 -12.73
C SER A 17 7.98 0.21 -13.03
N ILE A 18 7.64 0.47 -14.29
CA ILE A 18 6.23 0.49 -14.74
C ILE A 18 5.57 -0.87 -14.49
N ASP A 19 6.28 -1.97 -14.74
CA ASP A 19 5.72 -3.31 -14.57
C ASP A 19 5.51 -3.68 -13.09
N GLU A 20 6.42 -3.28 -12.20
CA GLU A 20 6.22 -3.41 -10.75
C GLU A 20 5.02 -2.57 -10.29
N THR A 21 4.92 -1.34 -10.77
CA THR A 21 3.80 -0.44 -10.45
C THR A 21 2.47 -1.05 -10.89
N ARG A 22 2.39 -1.59 -12.11
CA ARG A 22 1.21 -2.30 -12.62
C ARG A 22 0.85 -3.50 -11.77
N GLN A 23 1.83 -4.29 -11.33
CA GLN A 23 1.59 -5.45 -10.46
C GLN A 23 1.05 -5.03 -9.09
N ILE A 24 1.60 -3.96 -8.51
CA ILE A 24 1.07 -3.40 -7.25
C ILE A 24 -0.38 -2.96 -7.43
N PHE A 25 -0.69 -2.16 -8.44
CA PHE A 25 -2.05 -1.69 -8.68
C PHE A 25 -3.04 -2.83 -8.95
N ARG A 26 -2.66 -3.85 -9.72
CA ARG A 26 -3.48 -5.06 -9.89
C ARG A 26 -3.75 -5.78 -8.57
N SER A 27 -2.76 -5.82 -7.67
CA SER A 27 -2.95 -6.43 -6.34
C SER A 27 -3.87 -5.61 -5.43
N ILE A 28 -3.79 -4.27 -5.50
CA ILE A 28 -4.67 -3.35 -4.77
C ILE A 28 -6.11 -3.51 -5.26
N GLU A 29 -6.29 -3.52 -6.57
CA GLU A 29 -7.57 -3.71 -7.24
C GLU A 29 -8.24 -5.03 -6.86
N ARG A 30 -7.49 -6.15 -6.95
CA ARG A 30 -7.98 -7.44 -6.50
C ARG A 30 -8.40 -7.42 -5.03
N ALA A 31 -7.57 -6.86 -4.15
CA ALA A 31 -7.92 -6.74 -2.74
C ALA A 31 -9.21 -5.94 -2.54
N TYR A 32 -9.36 -4.84 -3.28
CA TYR A 32 -10.51 -3.96 -3.22
C TYR A 32 -11.80 -4.66 -3.68
N ASP A 33 -11.76 -5.29 -4.86
CA ASP A 33 -12.92 -5.94 -5.49
C ASP A 33 -13.38 -7.16 -4.68
N ASP A 34 -12.45 -8.00 -4.23
CA ASP A 34 -12.74 -9.21 -3.46
C ASP A 34 -12.90 -8.96 -1.95
N GLN A 35 -12.68 -7.72 -1.51
CA GLN A 35 -12.68 -7.31 -0.10
C GLN A 35 -11.77 -8.20 0.76
N GLU A 36 -10.60 -8.56 0.23
CA GLU A 36 -9.69 -9.49 0.85
C GLU A 36 -8.38 -8.83 1.30
N LEU A 37 -7.49 -9.65 1.87
CA LEU A 37 -6.11 -9.27 2.13
C LEU A 37 -5.26 -9.89 1.03
N VAL A 38 -4.60 -9.04 0.24
CA VAL A 38 -3.66 -9.44 -0.80
C VAL A 38 -2.26 -9.02 -0.41
N GLU A 39 -1.30 -9.92 -0.62
CA GLU A 39 0.11 -9.67 -0.40
C GLU A 39 0.89 -10.09 -1.65
N ILE A 40 1.80 -9.24 -2.10
CA ILE A 40 2.70 -9.51 -3.22
C ILE A 40 4.15 -9.23 -2.82
N LYS A 41 5.09 -9.84 -3.55
CA LYS A 41 6.53 -9.59 -3.41
C LYS A 41 7.12 -9.25 -4.77
N LEU A 42 7.90 -8.18 -4.82
CA LEU A 42 8.58 -7.66 -6.01
C LEU A 42 10.04 -7.37 -5.65
N GLY A 43 10.93 -8.31 -5.94
CA GLY A 43 12.31 -8.26 -5.44
C GLY A 43 12.33 -8.17 -3.91
N ASP A 44 12.94 -7.10 -3.39
CA ASP A 44 13.05 -6.83 -1.95
C ASP A 44 11.81 -6.14 -1.33
N LEU A 45 10.83 -5.76 -2.16
CA LEU A 45 9.59 -5.12 -1.72
C LEU A 45 8.54 -6.18 -1.41
N SER A 46 7.99 -6.15 -0.21
CA SER A 46 6.75 -6.82 0.16
C SER A 46 5.65 -5.78 0.29
N TRP A 47 4.59 -5.92 -0.49
CA TRP A 47 3.43 -5.03 -0.49
C TRP A 47 2.18 -5.77 -0.03
N LYS A 48 1.36 -5.13 0.79
CA LYS A 48 0.15 -5.71 1.35
C LYS A 48 -0.98 -4.70 1.39
N THR A 49 -2.14 -5.12 0.91
CA THR A 49 -3.38 -4.35 0.93
C THR A 49 -4.44 -5.16 1.67
N ASP A 50 -4.94 -4.66 2.79
CA ASP A 50 -6.03 -5.27 3.56
C ASP A 50 -7.31 -4.47 3.36
N CYS A 51 -8.18 -4.99 2.51
CA CYS A 51 -9.48 -4.43 2.14
C CYS A 51 -10.65 -5.14 2.83
N ARG A 52 -10.39 -6.04 3.79
CA ARG A 52 -11.45 -6.77 4.50
C ARG A 52 -12.35 -5.81 5.29
N LEU A 53 -13.65 -6.01 5.15
CA LEU A 53 -14.64 -5.30 5.96
C LEU A 53 -14.52 -5.76 7.41
N ARG A 54 -13.98 -4.90 8.26
CA ARG A 54 -13.92 -5.08 9.72
C ARG A 54 -14.86 -4.07 10.39
N THR A 55 -14.55 -3.68 11.63
CA THR A 55 -15.30 -2.70 12.41
C THR A 55 -15.45 -1.34 11.73
N ASN A 56 -14.48 -0.94 10.88
CA ASN A 56 -14.58 0.25 10.06
C ASN A 56 -14.60 -0.15 8.57
N PRO A 57 -15.75 -0.10 7.89
CA PRO A 57 -15.86 -0.47 6.47
C PRO A 57 -15.15 0.51 5.52
N ASP A 58 -14.95 1.76 5.94
CA ASP A 58 -14.34 2.80 5.13
C ASP A 58 -12.81 2.78 5.16
N LYS A 59 -12.22 1.95 6.02
CA LYS A 59 -10.77 1.85 6.19
C LYS A 59 -10.19 0.74 5.30
N VAL A 60 -9.09 1.08 4.61
CA VAL A 60 -8.17 0.13 3.97
C VAL A 60 -6.81 0.31 4.61
N THR A 61 -6.15 -0.79 4.99
CA THR A 61 -4.77 -0.72 5.47
C THR A 61 -3.84 -1.13 4.35
N ILE A 62 -2.90 -0.26 3.99
CA ILE A 62 -1.78 -0.57 3.10
C ILE A 62 -0.53 -0.69 3.97
N SER A 63 0.27 -1.72 3.76
CA SER A 63 1.58 -1.81 4.38
C SER A 63 2.59 -2.35 3.40
N PHE A 64 3.78 -1.77 3.40
CA PHE A 64 4.87 -2.26 2.60
C PHE A 64 6.15 -2.33 3.43
N LYS A 65 7.01 -3.29 3.08
CA LYS A 65 8.29 -3.53 3.73
C LYS A 65 9.35 -3.67 2.66
N ARG A 66 10.48 -3.01 2.87
CA ARG A 66 11.69 -3.21 2.05
C ARG A 66 12.90 -3.28 2.97
N GLY A 67 13.66 -4.36 2.88
CA GLY A 67 14.76 -4.61 3.82
C GLY A 67 14.28 -4.62 5.28
N GLY A 68 14.86 -3.74 6.11
CA GLY A 68 14.48 -3.57 7.52
C GLY A 68 13.33 -2.61 7.77
N GLU A 69 12.95 -1.79 6.79
CA GLU A 69 11.98 -0.71 6.95
C GLU A 69 10.58 -1.16 6.58
N ARG A 70 9.60 -0.75 7.39
CA ARG A 70 8.18 -1.05 7.20
C ARG A 70 7.35 0.20 7.37
N THR A 71 6.52 0.48 6.39
CA THR A 71 5.50 1.51 6.43
C THR A 71 4.12 0.87 6.49
N ARG A 72 3.21 1.52 7.21
CA ARG A 72 1.81 1.13 7.28
C ARG A 72 0.96 2.38 7.31
N GLU A 73 0.05 2.48 6.35
CA GLU A 73 -0.88 3.59 6.20
C GLU A 73 -2.31 3.08 6.23
N ASP A 74 -3.17 3.81 6.92
CA ASP A 74 -4.61 3.61 6.86
C ASP A 74 -5.21 4.69 5.97
N VAL A 75 -5.84 4.28 4.87
CA VAL A 75 -6.42 5.17 3.87
C VAL A 75 -7.93 4.95 3.77
N ARG A 76 -8.64 5.93 3.21
CA ARG A 76 -10.07 5.78 2.96
C ARG A 76 -10.29 4.89 1.74
N ARG A 77 -11.28 4.01 1.83
CA ARG A 77 -11.71 3.12 0.75
C ARG A 77 -12.04 3.91 -0.52
N GLN A 78 -12.68 5.07 -0.39
CA GLN A 78 -13.00 5.94 -1.53
C GLN A 78 -11.74 6.48 -2.23
N ASP A 79 -10.68 6.79 -1.48
CA ASP A 79 -9.41 7.26 -2.07
C ASP A 79 -8.71 6.13 -2.83
N VAL A 80 -8.79 4.89 -2.32
CA VAL A 80 -8.30 3.70 -3.03
C VAL A 80 -9.08 3.48 -4.33
N ALA A 81 -10.41 3.58 -4.29
CA ALA A 81 -11.25 3.44 -5.48
C ALA A 81 -10.90 4.48 -6.55
N ARG A 82 -10.69 5.74 -6.13
CA ARG A 82 -10.26 6.82 -7.03
C ARG A 82 -8.88 6.52 -7.62
N ALA A 83 -7.91 6.12 -6.80
CA ALA A 83 -6.57 5.80 -7.28
C ALA A 83 -6.55 4.63 -8.28
N ILE A 84 -7.36 3.59 -8.06
CA ILE A 84 -7.53 2.49 -9.02
C ILE A 84 -8.08 3.01 -10.36
N ALA A 85 -9.14 3.82 -10.32
CA ALA A 85 -9.76 4.37 -11.52
C ALA A 85 -8.81 5.30 -12.30
N GLU A 86 -8.08 6.17 -11.59
CA GLU A 86 -7.07 7.04 -12.18
C GLU A 86 -5.95 6.21 -12.85
N PHE A 87 -5.44 5.17 -12.18
CA PHE A 87 -4.40 4.33 -12.74
C PHE A 87 -4.87 3.56 -13.98
N ARG A 88 -6.08 2.98 -13.96
CA ARG A 88 -6.70 2.32 -15.12
C ARG A 88 -6.88 3.25 -16.32
N SER A 89 -7.04 4.55 -16.09
CA SER A 89 -7.18 5.51 -17.20
C SER A 89 -5.87 5.78 -17.94
N LEU A 90 -4.73 5.47 -17.32
CA LEU A 90 -3.38 5.74 -17.83
C LEU A 90 -2.72 4.51 -18.48
N PHE A 91 -3.20 3.30 -18.20
CA PHE A 91 -2.56 2.04 -18.58
C PHE A 91 -3.56 0.97 -18.99
#